data_AF-A0A164H817-F1
#
_entry.id   AF-A0A164H817-F1
#
_cell.length_a   1.000
_cell.length_b   1.000
_cell.length_c   1.000
_cell.angle_alpha   90.00
_cell.angle_beta   90.00
_cell.angle_gamma   90.00
#
_symmetry.space_group_name_H-M   'P 1'
#
loop_
_entity.id
_entity.type
_entity.pdbx_description
1 polymer ?
#
loop_
_entity_poly.entity_id
_entity_poly.type
_entity_poly.pdbx_seq_one_letter_code
_entity_poly.pdbx_strand_id
1 'polypeptide(L)'
;HENECLTKFGEISAYLRKNNHTADFELSPKQCAEAFAYSHLIYEKLVPALQFVWWIDSKNFIEFTRPLYAKLLPFPLNFYYPGQYEKHAKQLAMSLYPEEDDLSVIETAVSCHCYWIST
;
A
#
# COMPACT_ATOMS: atom_id res chain seq x y z
N HIS A 1 13.39 -31.60 3.69
CA HIS A 1 12.53 -30.43 3.47
C HIS A 1 13.13 -29.30 4.29
N GLU A 2 13.98 -28.51 3.65
CA GLU A 2 14.72 -27.42 4.28
C GLU A 2 13.75 -26.31 4.74
N ASN A 3 14.10 -25.66 5.86
CA ASN A 3 13.39 -24.50 6.40
C ASN A 3 13.56 -23.29 5.45
N GLU A 4 12.88 -23.29 4.31
CA GLU A 4 12.87 -22.15 3.41
C GLU A 4 11.97 -21.06 4.01
N CYS A 5 12.57 -19.97 4.47
CA CYS A 5 11.85 -18.85 5.08
C CYS A 5 11.29 -17.93 3.99
N LEU A 6 10.00 -18.08 3.69
CA LEU A 6 9.28 -17.18 2.79
C LEU A 6 8.94 -15.88 3.54
N THR A 7 9.36 -14.73 3.00
CA THR A 7 9.20 -13.43 3.67
C THR A 7 8.35 -12.45 2.86
N LYS A 8 8.30 -12.59 1.53
CA LYS A 8 7.53 -11.69 0.67
C LYS A 8 6.12 -12.21 0.43
N PHE A 9 5.15 -11.30 0.37
CA PHE A 9 3.75 -11.64 0.10
C PHE A 9 3.57 -12.47 -1.19
N GLY A 10 4.25 -12.09 -2.28
CA GLY A 10 4.14 -12.82 -3.55
C GLY A 10 4.66 -14.26 -3.48
N GLU A 11 5.75 -14.48 -2.75
CA GLU A 11 6.35 -15.80 -2.53
C GLU A 11 5.43 -16.68 -1.66
N ILE A 12 4.91 -16.12 -0.57
CA ILE A 12 3.95 -16.78 0.32
C ILE A 12 2.66 -17.11 -0.43
N SER A 13 2.12 -16.16 -1.19
CA SER A 13 0.90 -16.36 -1.99
C SER A 13 1.07 -17.45 -3.04
N ALA A 14 2.19 -17.46 -3.78
CA ALA A 14 2.50 -18.50 -4.75
C ALA A 14 2.64 -19.88 -4.10
N TYR A 15 3.29 -19.95 -2.94
CA TYR A 15 3.39 -21.18 -2.15
C TYR A 15 2.02 -21.70 -1.72
N LEU A 16 1.15 -20.83 -1.18
CA LEU A 16 -0.20 -21.22 -0.77
C LEU A 16 -1.06 -21.68 -1.96
N ARG A 17 -0.94 -21.02 -3.12
CA ARG A 17 -1.61 -21.44 -4.36
C ARG A 17 -1.18 -22.84 -4.79
N LYS A 18 0.12 -23.12 -4.77
CA LYS A 18 0.67 -24.44 -5.11
C LYS A 18 0.14 -25.55 -4.18
N ASN A 19 -0.17 -25.21 -2.93
CA ASN A 19 -0.74 -26.14 -1.94
C ASN A 19 -2.28 -26.12 -1.91
N ASN A 20 -2.95 -25.47 -2.87
CA ASN A 20 -4.41 -25.42 -2.97
C ASN A 20 -5.11 -24.83 -1.72
N HIS A 21 -4.42 -23.95 -0.99
CA HIS A 21 -4.93 -23.30 0.22
C HIS A 21 -5.50 -21.91 -0.01
N THR A 22 -5.63 -21.49 -1.27
CA THR A 22 -6.12 -20.17 -1.63
C THR A 22 -7.60 -20.19 -2.02
N ALA A 23 -8.27 -19.07 -1.79
CA ALA A 23 -9.69 -18.91 -2.09
C ALA A 23 -10.00 -19.00 -3.61
N ASP A 24 -8.99 -18.86 -4.46
CA ASP A 24 -9.08 -18.94 -5.91
C ASP A 24 -8.86 -20.36 -6.47
N PHE A 25 -8.67 -21.38 -5.63
CA PHE A 25 -8.33 -22.75 -6.07
C PHE A 25 -9.38 -23.39 -6.99
N GLU A 26 -10.67 -23.18 -6.73
CA GLU A 26 -11.77 -23.77 -7.52
C GLU A 26 -12.30 -22.83 -8.62
N LEU A 27 -11.66 -21.69 -8.83
CA LEU A 27 -12.12 -20.71 -9.82
C LEU A 27 -11.70 -21.09 -11.24
N SER A 28 -12.56 -20.78 -12.21
CA SER A 28 -12.21 -20.91 -13.63
C SER A 28 -11.07 -19.95 -14.01
N PRO A 29 -10.29 -20.26 -15.06
CA PRO A 29 -9.22 -19.37 -15.51
C PRO A 29 -9.69 -17.94 -15.81
N LYS A 30 -10.93 -17.78 -16.29
CA LYS A 30 -11.55 -16.47 -16.53
C LYS A 30 -11.78 -15.72 -15.21
N GLN A 31 -12.37 -16.38 -14.21
CA GLN A 31 -12.59 -15.78 -12.89
C GLN A 31 -11.29 -15.42 -12.18
N CYS A 32 -10.25 -16.25 -12.32
CA CYS A 32 -8.92 -15.93 -11.80
C CYS A 32 -8.34 -14.67 -12.45
N ALA A 33 -8.49 -14.52 -13.77
CA ALA A 33 -8.04 -13.34 -14.50
C ALA A 33 -8.83 -12.08 -14.08
N GLU A 34 -10.15 -12.19 -13.92
CA GLU A 34 -11.00 -11.10 -13.43
C GLU A 34 -10.61 -10.69 -11.99
N ALA A 35 -10.47 -11.65 -11.08
CA ALA A 35 -10.03 -11.40 -9.70
C ALA A 35 -8.65 -10.73 -9.64
N PHE A 36 -7.72 -11.14 -10.51
CA PHE A 36 -6.40 -10.51 -10.64
C PHE A 36 -6.52 -9.06 -11.14
N ALA A 37 -7.33 -8.82 -12.18
CA ALA A 37 -7.56 -7.48 -12.71
C ALA A 37 -8.16 -6.53 -11.66
N TYR A 38 -9.17 -6.99 -10.91
CA TYR A 38 -9.76 -6.20 -9.82
C TYR A 38 -8.78 -5.96 -8.68
N SER A 39 -8.02 -6.98 -8.27
CA SER A 39 -6.99 -6.83 -7.24
C SER A 39 -5.98 -5.76 -7.65
N HIS A 40 -5.50 -5.82 -8.89
CA HIS A 40 -4.54 -4.85 -9.43
C HIS A 40 -5.12 -3.44 -9.49
N LEU A 41 -6.37 -3.29 -9.94
CA LEU A 41 -7.08 -2.00 -9.95
C LEU A 41 -7.17 -1.40 -8.53
N ILE A 42 -7.54 -2.22 -7.54
CA ILE A 42 -7.60 -1.77 -6.15
C ILE A 42 -6.20 -1.36 -5.68
N TYR A 43 -5.16 -2.14 -5.95
CA TYR A 43 -3.78 -1.77 -5.57
C TYR A 43 -3.36 -0.44 -6.19
N GLU A 44 -3.55 -0.25 -7.50
CA GLU A 44 -3.17 0.96 -8.22
C GLU A 44 -3.84 2.23 -7.67
N LYS A 45 -5.07 2.11 -7.15
CA LYS A 45 -5.84 3.27 -6.65
C LYS A 45 -5.73 3.45 -5.14
N LEU A 46 -5.72 2.37 -4.38
CA LEU A 46 -5.71 2.39 -2.92
C LEU A 46 -4.30 2.64 -2.36
N VAL A 47 -3.25 2.12 -3.02
CA VAL A 47 -1.88 2.30 -2.52
C VAL A 47 -1.50 3.77 -2.46
N PRO A 48 -1.69 4.60 -3.51
CA PRO A 48 -1.43 6.04 -3.42
C PRO A 48 -2.22 6.72 -2.29
N ALA A 49 -3.47 6.32 -2.09
CA ALA A 49 -4.31 6.87 -1.03
C ALA A 49 -3.80 6.56 0.37
N LEU A 50 -3.42 5.32 0.62
CA LEU A 50 -2.83 4.92 1.90
C LEU A 50 -1.49 5.61 2.15
N GLN A 51 -0.64 5.74 1.11
CA GLN A 51 0.63 6.44 1.24
C GLN A 51 0.42 7.91 1.60
N PHE A 52 -0.55 8.57 0.97
CA PHE A 52 -0.90 9.95 1.29
C PHE A 52 -1.36 10.08 2.75
N VAL A 53 -2.36 9.30 3.16
CA VAL A 53 -2.94 9.37 4.51
C VAL A 53 -1.90 9.05 5.59
N TRP A 54 -1.03 8.07 5.39
CA TRP A 54 -0.08 7.66 6.44
C TRP A 54 1.15 8.56 6.56
N TRP A 55 1.61 9.12 5.43
CA TRP A 55 2.95 9.73 5.35
C TRP A 55 2.98 11.16 4.85
N ILE A 56 1.94 11.63 4.17
CA ILE A 56 1.88 12.98 3.59
C ILE A 56 0.92 13.88 4.38
N ASP A 57 -0.23 13.35 4.81
CA ASP A 57 -1.15 14.08 5.68
C ASP A 57 -0.46 14.42 7.00
N SER A 58 -0.18 15.71 7.18
CA SER A 58 0.52 16.24 8.35
C SER A 58 -0.21 15.92 9.66
N LYS A 59 -1.55 15.92 9.66
CA LYS A 59 -2.33 15.67 10.86
C LYS A 59 -2.17 14.22 11.30
N ASN A 60 -2.46 13.27 10.41
CA ASN A 60 -2.34 11.85 10.72
C ASN A 60 -0.88 11.44 11.01
N PHE A 61 0.10 12.03 10.29
CA PHE A 61 1.50 11.73 10.53
C PHE A 61 1.96 12.15 11.93
N ILE A 62 1.58 13.35 12.39
CA ILE A 62 1.98 13.87 13.71
C ILE A 62 1.21 13.23 14.85
N GLU A 63 -0.11 13.04 14.70
CA GLU A 63 -0.98 12.55 15.76
C GLU A 63 -0.92 11.03 15.91
N PHE A 64 -0.70 10.29 14.82
CA PHE A 64 -0.80 8.83 14.80
C PHE A 64 0.49 8.13 14.37
N THR A 65 0.96 8.36 13.13
CA THR A 65 2.03 7.57 12.53
C THR A 65 3.35 7.71 13.31
N ARG A 66 3.80 8.94 13.58
CA ARG A 66 5.07 9.17 14.27
C ARG A 66 5.07 8.66 15.73
N PRO A 67 4.04 8.91 16.56
CA PRO A 67 3.95 8.32 17.90
C PRO A 67 3.90 6.79 17.90
N LEU A 68 3.25 6.17 16.91
CA LEU A 68 3.20 4.73 16.76
C LEU A 68 4.61 4.15 16.56
N TYR A 69 5.37 4.69 15.61
CA TYR A 69 6.75 4.24 15.35
C TYR A 69 7.69 4.54 16.52
N ALA A 70 7.49 5.65 17.24
CA ALA A 70 8.23 5.98 18.45
C ALA A 70 8.03 4.95 19.58
N LYS A 71 6.83 4.34 19.66
CA LYS A 71 6.51 3.29 20.65
C LYS A 71 6.98 1.90 20.23
N LEU A 72 6.86 1.57 18.94
CA LEU A 72 7.15 0.22 18.44
C LEU A 72 8.63 -0.04 18.21
N LEU A 73 9.43 1.00 17.91
CA LEU A 73 10.83 0.84 17.53
C LEU A 73 11.79 1.54 18.50
N PRO A 74 12.94 0.92 18.81
CA PRO A 74 13.97 1.55 19.61
C PRO A 74 14.67 2.66 18.83
N PHE A 75 15.33 3.58 19.55
CA PHE A 75 16.26 4.52 18.94
C PHE A 75 17.43 3.76 18.28
N PRO A 76 17.87 4.13 17.05
CA PRO A 76 17.42 5.26 16.23
C PRO A 76 16.35 4.92 15.16
N LEU A 77 15.86 3.67 15.15
CA LEU A 77 14.97 3.16 14.09
C LEU A 77 13.63 3.88 14.04
N ASN A 78 13.12 4.32 15.19
CA ASN A 78 11.90 5.12 15.26
C ASN A 78 11.96 6.47 14.52
N PHE A 79 13.15 7.01 14.24
CA PHE A 79 13.33 8.20 13.40
C PHE A 79 13.61 7.82 11.94
N TYR A 80 14.43 6.77 11.76
CA TYR A 80 14.88 6.34 10.44
C TYR A 80 13.70 5.91 9.54
N TYR A 81 12.84 5.02 10.02
CA TYR A 81 11.78 4.45 9.20
C TYR A 81 10.72 5.48 8.79
N PRO A 82 10.15 6.30 9.70
CA PRO A 82 9.20 7.33 9.29
C PRO A 82 9.77 8.30 8.26
N GLY A 83 11.02 8.72 8.42
CA GLY A 83 11.67 9.61 7.45
C GLY A 83 11.89 8.97 6.09
N GLN A 84 12.15 7.66 6.03
CA GLN A 84 12.26 6.95 4.74
C GLN A 84 10.91 6.78 4.05
N TYR A 85 9.87 6.41 4.81
CA TYR A 85 8.54 6.23 4.25
C TYR A 85 7.90 7.54 3.80
N GLU A 86 8.11 8.63 4.54
CA GLU A 86 7.71 9.98 4.12
C GLU A 86 8.33 10.37 2.78
N LYS A 87 9.64 10.14 2.61
CA LYS A 87 10.32 10.41 1.34
C LYS A 87 9.76 9.58 0.19
N HIS A 88 9.53 8.29 0.43
CA HIS A 88 8.99 7.40 -0.59
C HIS A 88 7.57 7.78 -1.01
N ALA A 89 6.72 8.12 -0.03
CA ALA A 89 5.37 8.58 -0.30
C ALA A 89 5.35 9.89 -1.09
N LYS A 90 6.21 10.86 -0.74
CA LYS A 90 6.37 12.11 -1.49
C LYS A 90 6.82 11.86 -2.92
N GLN A 91 7.80 10.98 -3.14
CA GLN A 91 8.25 10.60 -4.48
C GLN A 91 7.13 9.96 -5.31
N LEU A 92 6.35 9.08 -4.69
CA LEU A 92 5.18 8.47 -5.34
C LEU A 92 4.16 9.55 -5.72
N ALA A 93 3.80 10.45 -4.81
CA ALA A 93 2.86 11.53 -5.09
C ALA A 93 3.33 12.44 -6.23
N MET A 94 4.61 12.85 -6.22
CA MET A 94 5.20 13.64 -7.31
C MET A 94 5.19 12.92 -8.66
N SER A 95 5.34 11.59 -8.66
CA SER A 95 5.30 10.81 -9.89
C SER A 95 3.90 10.68 -10.48
N LEU A 96 2.87 10.69 -9.62
CA LEU A 96 1.47 10.55 -10.01
C LEU A 96 0.82 11.90 -10.35
N TYR A 97 1.27 12.98 -9.70
CA TYR A 97 0.72 14.34 -9.84
C TYR A 97 1.86 15.35 -10.07
N PRO A 98 2.56 15.29 -11.21
CA PRO A 98 3.75 16.11 -11.45
C PRO A 98 3.47 17.61 -11.63
N GLU A 99 2.23 17.99 -11.92
CA GLU A 99 1.82 19.39 -12.13
C GLU A 99 1.21 20.04 -10.88
N GLU A 100 0.97 19.26 -9.83
CA GLU A 100 0.25 19.72 -8.63
C GLU A 100 1.22 19.84 -7.44
N ASP A 101 1.46 21.08 -7.00
CA ASP A 101 2.25 21.35 -5.78
C ASP A 101 1.34 21.48 -4.53
N ASP A 102 0.03 21.58 -4.71
CA ASP A 102 -0.93 21.75 -3.62
C ASP A 102 -1.38 20.40 -3.05
N LEU A 103 -1.02 20.16 -1.79
CA LEU A 103 -1.39 18.95 -1.06
C LEU A 103 -2.91 18.73 -0.98
N SER A 104 -3.71 19.80 -0.96
CA SER A 104 -5.18 19.69 -0.92
C SER A 104 -5.76 19.21 -2.26
N VAL A 105 -5.10 19.57 -3.37
CA VAL A 105 -5.46 19.09 -4.71
C VAL A 105 -5.07 17.62 -4.86
N ILE A 106 -3.88 17.25 -4.37
CA ILE A 106 -3.43 15.85 -4.32
C ILE A 106 -4.39 15.00 -3.46
N GLU A 107 -4.75 15.48 -2.27
CA GLU A 107 -5.71 14.81 -1.38
C GLU A 107 -7.06 14.57 -2.09
N THR A 108 -7.57 15.60 -2.76
CA THR A 108 -8.83 15.53 -3.51
C THR A 108 -8.70 14.55 -4.68
N ALA A 109 -7.62 14.61 -5.46
CA ALA A 109 -7.38 13.73 -6.59
C ALA A 109 -7.31 12.26 -6.16
N VAL A 110 -6.58 11.98 -5.09
CA VAL A 110 -6.45 10.66 -4.48
C VAL A 110 -7.80 10.14 -3.96
N SER A 111 -8.58 11.01 -3.30
CA SER A 111 -9.90 10.67 -2.77
C SER A 111 -10.91 10.39 -3.89
N CYS A 112 -10.94 11.21 -4.93
CA CYS A 112 -11.80 11.01 -6.10
C CYS A 112 -11.51 9.67 -6.78
N HIS A 113 -10.23 9.29 -6.92
CA HIS A 113 -9.84 8.00 -7.49
C HIS A 113 -10.38 6.79 -6.71
N CYS A 114 -10.56 6.91 -5.39
CA CYS A 114 -11.15 5.86 -4.56
C CYS A 114 -12.69 5.83 -4.69
N TYR A 115 -13.34 6.99 -4.86
CA TYR A 115 -14.79 7.08 -5.01
C TYR A 115 -15.32 6.34 -6.25
N TRP A 116 -14.59 6.36 -7.37
CA TRP A 116 -14.97 5.65 -8.60
C TRP A 116 -15.00 4.12 -8.47
N ILE A 117 -14.37 3.53 -7.44
CA ILE A 117 -14.40 2.08 -7.20
C ILE A 117 -15.70 1.67 -6.47
N SER A 118 -16.42 2.62 -5.89
CA SER A 118 -17.66 2.39 -5.13
C SER A 118 -18.96 2.53 -5.94
N THR A 119 -18.86 2.93 -7.21
CA THR A 119 -19.95 3.06 -8.19
C THR A 119 -19.77 2.09 -9.34
#